data_AF-A0A7X5IN04-F1
#
_entry.id   AF-A0A7X5IN04-F1
#
_cell.length_a   1.000
_cell.length_b   1.000
_cell.length_c   1.000
_cell.angle_alpha   90.00
_cell.angle_beta   90.00
_cell.angle_gamma   90.00
#
_symmetry.space_group_name_H-M   'P 1'
#
loop_
_entity.id
_entity.type
_entity.pdbx_description
1 polymer ?
#
loop_
_entity_poly.entity_id
_entity_poly.type
_entity_poly.pdbx_seq_one_letter_code
_entity_poly.pdbx_strand_id
1 'polypeptide(L)' 'MAYNEKQKEYTMKYLEKLKEIRFRVKPEEYEQYEQAAKIAGYPSMRQFYLDALQEKIEKILN' A
#
# COMPACT_ATOMS: atom_id res chain seq x y z
N MET A 1 29.36 -3.66 -16.51
CA MET A 1 27.89 -3.59 -16.71
C MET A 1 27.37 -2.28 -16.11
N ALA A 2 27.34 -1.20 -16.89
CA ALA A 2 26.87 0.14 -16.48
C ALA A 2 25.33 0.32 -16.56
N TYR A 3 24.59 -0.77 -16.79
CA TYR A 3 23.13 -0.75 -16.90
C TYR A 3 22.42 -0.55 -15.56
N ASN A 4 23.10 -0.80 -14.44
CA ASN A 4 22.47 -0.83 -13.12
C ASN A 4 22.35 0.55 -12.46
N GLU A 5 23.25 1.49 -12.75
CA GLU A 5 23.26 2.82 -12.10
C GLU A 5 22.14 3.73 -12.61
N LYS A 6 21.95 3.81 -13.94
CA LYS A 6 20.87 4.61 -14.53
C LYS A 6 19.48 4.10 -14.14
N GLN A 7 19.31 2.78 -14.05
CA GLN A 7 18.05 2.16 -13.62
C GLN A 7 17.76 2.44 -12.14
N LYS A 8 18.77 2.39 -11.27
CA LYS A 8 18.66 2.78 -9.87
C LYS A 8 18.28 4.25 -9.72
N GLU A 9 18.94 5.15 -10.43
CA GLU A 9 18.65 6.59 -10.35
C GLU A 9 17.22 6.91 -10.81
N TYR A 10 16.75 6.29 -11.89
CA TYR A 10 15.37 6.44 -12.36
C TYR A 10 14.35 5.94 -11.33
N THR A 11 14.62 4.78 -10.72
CA THR A 11 13.78 4.20 -9.68
C THR A 11 13.71 5.13 -8.46
N MET A 12 14.85 5.68 -8.03
CA MET A 12 14.90 6.62 -6.90
C MET A 12 14.12 7.91 -7.19
N LYS A 13 14.31 8.52 -8.37
CA LYS A 13 13.54 9.72 -8.79
C LYS A 13 12.03 9.48 -8.84
N TYR A 14 11.61 8.27 -9.18
CA TYR A 14 10.19 7.90 -9.15
C TYR A 14 9.67 7.76 -7.71
N LEU A 15 10.43 7.08 -6.84
CA LEU A 15 10.07 6.88 -5.45
C LEU A 15 10.07 8.19 -4.63
N GLU A 16 10.94 9.15 -4.95
CA GLU A 16 10.96 10.49 -4.33
C GLU A 16 9.63 11.25 -4.46
N LYS A 17 8.87 10.99 -5.52
CA LYS A 17 7.56 11.61 -5.75
C LYS A 17 6.45 10.96 -4.93
N LEU A 18 6.72 9.81 -4.31
CA LEU A 18 5.75 9.05 -3.54
C LEU A 18 6.03 9.19 -2.05
N LYS A 19 4.96 9.27 -1.26
CA LYS A 19 5.05 9.15 0.20
C LYS A 19 4.77 7.71 0.58
N GLU A 20 5.67 7.13 1.34
CA GLU A 20 5.49 5.79 1.89
C GLU A 20 4.68 5.87 3.18
N ILE A 21 3.69 4.98 3.31
CA ILE A 21 2.94 4.83 4.55
C ILE A 21 3.36 3.52 5.22
N ARG A 22 4.10 3.63 6.33
CA ARG A 22 4.60 2.49 7.09
C ARG A 22 3.82 2.35 8.39
N PHE A 23 3.19 1.20 8.60
CA PHE A 23 2.55 0.86 9.86
C PHE A 23 3.03 -0.50 10.33
N ARG A 24 3.17 -0.65 11.64
CA ARG A 24 3.33 -1.96 12.27
C ARG A 24 1.99 -2.32 12.88
N VAL A 25 1.56 -3.55 12.64
CA VAL A 25 0.34 -4.12 13.20
C VAL A 25 0.72 -5.41 13.93
N LYS A 26 -0.12 -5.83 14.87
CA LYS A 26 0.08 -7.13 15.51
C LYS A 26 -0.22 -8.26 14.53
N PRO A 27 0.35 -9.46 14.71
CA PRO A 27 0.07 -10.60 13.86
C PRO A 27 -1.43 -10.92 13.76
N GLU A 28 -2.16 -10.84 14.87
CA GLU A 28 -3.58 -11.17 14.92
C GLU A 28 -4.44 -10.17 14.14
N GLU A 29 -4.04 -8.90 14.15
CA GLU A 29 -4.70 -7.84 13.35
C GLU A 29 -4.45 -8.07 11.85
N TYR A 30 -3.21 -8.42 11.50
CA TYR A 30 -2.85 -8.72 10.12
C TYR A 30 -3.64 -9.89 9.54
N GLU A 31 -3.79 -10.98 10.30
CA GLU A 31 -4.59 -12.15 9.89
C GLU A 31 -6.05 -11.78 9.63
N GLN A 32 -6.65 -10.95 10.49
CA GLN A 32 -8.02 -10.47 10.29
C GLN A 32 -8.16 -9.65 9.01
N TYR A 33 -7.21 -8.74 8.75
CA TYR A 33 -7.22 -7.94 7.52
C TYR A 33 -7.05 -8.82 6.28
N GLU A 34 -6.17 -9.82 6.34
CA GLU A 34 -5.93 -10.73 5.23
C GLU A 34 -7.15 -11.59 4.91
N GLN A 35 -7.82 -12.12 5.93
CA GLN A 35 -9.06 -12.88 5.76
C GLN A 35 -10.17 -12.01 5.17
N ALA A 36 -10.36 -10.78 5.68
CA ALA A 36 -11.34 -9.85 5.15
C ALA A 36 -11.08 -9.52 3.68
N ALA A 37 -9.82 -9.23 3.32
CA ALA A 37 -9.42 -8.95 1.95
C ALA A 37 -9.67 -10.14 1.01
N LYS A 38 -9.37 -11.37 1.46
CA LYS A 38 -9.64 -12.61 0.71
C LYS A 38 -11.13 -12.81 0.46
N ILE A 39 -11.96 -12.67 1.49
CA ILE A 39 -13.42 -12.81 1.39
C ILE A 39 -14.00 -11.76 0.44
N ALA A 40 -13.50 -10.52 0.50
CA ALA A 40 -13.91 -9.43 -0.38
C ALA A 40 -13.33 -9.53 -1.81
N GLY A 41 -12.50 -10.55 -2.11
CA GLY A 41 -11.99 -10.82 -3.45
C GLY A 41 -10.85 -9.88 -3.89
N TYR A 42 -10.14 -9.26 -2.96
CA TYR A 42 -9.06 -8.33 -3.29
C TYR A 42 -7.82 -9.05 -3.85
N PRO A 43 -7.22 -8.55 -4.94
CA PRO A 43 -6.01 -9.12 -5.52
C PRO A 43 -4.73 -8.77 -4.73
N SER A 44 -4.79 -7.75 -3.86
CA SER A 44 -3.67 -7.36 -2.99
C SER A 44 -4.13 -6.65 -1.73
N MET A 45 -3.39 -6.83 -0.64
CA MET A 45 -3.62 -6.10 0.61
C MET A 45 -3.47 -4.59 0.46
N ARG A 46 -2.59 -4.14 -0.44
CA ARG A 46 -2.40 -2.71 -0.70
C ARG A 46 -3.71 -2.07 -1.19
N GLN A 47 -4.41 -2.70 -2.13
CA GLN A 47 -5.66 -2.15 -2.64
C GLN A 47 -6.73 -2.13 -1.55
N PHE A 48 -6.84 -3.21 -0.77
CA PHE A 48 -7.75 -3.28 0.37
C PHE A 48 -7.52 -2.13 1.38
N TYR A 49 -6.26 -1.83 1.73
CA TYR A 49 -5.94 -0.73 2.63
C TYR A 49 -6.25 0.64 2.04
N LEU A 50 -5.97 0.86 0.76
CA LEU A 50 -6.26 2.14 0.10
C LEU A 50 -7.76 2.40 0.02
N ASP A 51 -8.56 1.39 -0.33
CA ASP A 51 -10.02 1.51 -0.38
C ASP A 51 -10.60 1.78 1.00
N ALA A 52 -10.13 1.06 2.04
CA ALA A 52 -10.57 1.29 3.42
C ALA A 52 -10.25 2.71 3.91
N LEU A 53 -9.09 3.26 3.54
CA LEU A 53 -8.73 4.64 3.84
C LEU A 53 -9.62 5.63 3.08
N GLN A 54 -9.87 5.38 1.79
CA GLN A 54 -10.69 6.22 0.93
C GLN A 54 -12.14 6.27 1.44
N GLU A 55 -12.74 5.13 1.80
CA GLU A 55 -14.06 5.08 2.41
C GLU A 55 -14.15 5.94 3.69
N LYS A 56 -13.08 5.94 4.49
CA LYS A 56 -13.04 6.75 5.71
C LYS A 56 -12.92 8.24 5.39
N ILE A 57 -12.11 8.60 4.39
CA ILE A 57 -11.97 9.98 3.90
C ILE A 57 -13.31 10.50 3.37
N GLU A 58 -14.00 9.72 2.53
CA GLU A 58 -15.29 10.09 1.95
C GLU A 58 -16.37 10.31 3.01
N LYS A 59 -16.35 9.55 4.10
CA LYS A 59 -17.27 9.73 5.22
C LYS A 59 -16.97 10.98 6.08
N ILE A 60 -15.76 11.53 6.00
CA ILE A 60 -15.32 12.68 6.80
C ILE A 60 -15.40 13.98 6.01
N LEU A 61 -15.02 13.94 4.72
CA LEU A 61 -14.90 15.13 3.87
C LEU A 61 -16.17 15.42 3.04
N ASN A 62 -17.14 14.51 3.02
CA ASN A 62 -18.49 14.75 2.49
C ASN A 62 -19.48 14.90 3.64
#